data_AF-A0A397SFL7-F1
#
_entry.id   AF-A0A397SFL7-F1
#
_cell.length_a   1.000
_cell.length_b   1.000
_cell.length_c   1.000
_cell.angle_alpha   90.00
_cell.angle_beta   90.00
_cell.angle_gamma   90.00
#
_symmetry.space_group_name_H-M   'P 1'
#
loop_
_entity.id
_entity.type
_entity.pdbx_description
1 polymer ?
#
loop_
_entity_poly.entity_id
_entity_poly.type
_entity_poly.pdbx_seq_one_letter_code
_entity_poly.pdbx_strand_id
1 'polypeptide(L)'
;MIRKVGSVANSMAQDLHDTKQIIENSKTANISLEKSLNEMHQKLKERTEFAHVSSKYLWEYYSNIRTLMNAMGLALPLNKSMSITTIEEEKGNLKSTESRLSDSYYAEDLGKFFSNDSLIEEWPKDKYATLLTLSTKVNLSEVCDMIRRTPKDAENLANKFQQESKLNREKYRRAHQESKEKIAVRNFKKGDFALFLPTRNSTAKPWAAFNINCPHYFLRATDTINSQIRNRDWIVSRIVDITERIVDIKVRLFY
;
A
#
# COMPACT_ATOMS: atom_id res chain seq x y z
N MET A 1 105.71 -16.62 8.64
CA MET A 1 104.53 -17.00 9.45
C MET A 1 103.64 -15.82 9.82
N ILE A 2 104.18 -14.68 10.31
CA ILE A 2 103.39 -13.57 10.90
C ILE A 2 102.38 -12.92 9.92
N ARG A 3 102.71 -12.69 8.65
CA ARG A 3 101.78 -12.08 7.65
C ARG A 3 100.56 -12.95 7.32
N LYS A 4 100.70 -14.29 7.35
CA LYS A 4 99.63 -15.23 7.00
C LYS A 4 98.60 -15.33 8.13
N VAL A 5 99.05 -15.19 9.38
CA VAL A 5 98.18 -15.15 10.57
C VAL A 5 97.36 -13.85 10.61
N GLY A 6 97.94 -12.70 10.24
CA GLY A 6 97.21 -11.42 10.17
C GLY A 6 96.11 -11.36 9.11
N SER A 7 96.33 -11.98 7.93
CA SER A 7 95.30 -12.06 6.89
C SER A 7 94.12 -12.93 7.28
N VAL A 8 94.37 -14.04 7.99
CA VAL A 8 93.31 -14.94 8.49
C VAL A 8 92.53 -14.26 9.61
N ALA A 9 93.21 -13.53 10.51
CA ALA A 9 92.56 -12.76 11.56
C ALA A 9 91.63 -11.66 11.02
N ASN A 10 92.05 -10.96 9.94
CA ASN A 10 91.21 -9.95 9.30
C ASN A 10 89.99 -10.55 8.57
N SER A 11 90.15 -11.71 7.92
CA SER A 11 89.02 -12.44 7.31
C SER A 11 88.02 -12.89 8.38
N MET A 12 88.51 -13.46 9.48
CA MET A 12 87.65 -13.87 10.61
C MET A 12 86.93 -12.67 11.25
N ALA A 13 87.59 -11.52 11.34
CA ALA A 13 86.95 -10.31 11.87
C ALA A 13 85.82 -9.80 10.94
N GLN A 14 86.00 -9.91 9.62
CA GLN A 14 84.96 -9.56 8.64
C GLN A 14 83.77 -10.53 8.71
N ASP A 15 84.04 -11.84 8.74
CA ASP A 15 82.97 -12.86 8.87
C ASP A 15 82.18 -12.68 10.18
N LEU A 16 82.87 -12.28 11.26
CA LEU A 16 82.23 -12.00 12.55
C LEU A 16 81.38 -10.71 12.51
N HIS A 17 81.76 -9.73 11.69
CA HIS A 17 80.96 -8.53 11.45
C HIS A 17 79.70 -8.84 10.62
N ASP A 18 79.85 -9.62 9.55
CA ASP A 18 78.75 -9.98 8.66
C ASP A 18 77.72 -10.88 9.37
N THR A 19 78.18 -11.85 10.17
CA THR A 19 77.29 -12.67 11.01
C THR A 19 76.55 -11.85 12.05
N LYS A 20 77.20 -10.85 12.68
CA LYS A 20 76.54 -9.93 13.61
C LYS A 20 75.46 -9.09 12.90
N GLN A 21 75.72 -8.62 11.69
CA GLN A 21 74.74 -7.87 10.91
C GLN A 21 73.52 -8.72 10.52
N ILE A 22 73.75 -9.99 10.14
CA ILE A 22 72.66 -10.94 9.85
C ILE A 22 71.81 -11.19 11.10
N ILE A 23 72.44 -11.34 12.27
CA ILE A 23 71.73 -11.52 13.53
C ILE A 23 70.85 -10.30 13.85
N GLU A 24 71.38 -9.08 13.73
CA GLU A 24 70.60 -7.86 13.96
C GLU A 24 69.44 -7.68 12.94
N ASN A 25 69.67 -8.01 11.66
CA ASN A 25 68.62 -8.01 10.64
C ASN A 25 67.53 -9.06 10.96
N SER A 26 67.90 -10.24 11.45
CA SER A 26 66.93 -11.27 11.85
C SER A 26 66.14 -10.86 13.09
N LYS A 27 66.78 -10.17 14.04
CA LYS A 27 66.14 -9.66 15.26
C LYS A 27 65.12 -8.57 14.95
N THR A 28 65.47 -7.64 14.07
CA THR A 28 64.55 -6.57 13.63
C THR A 28 63.37 -7.14 12.84
N ALA A 29 63.60 -8.13 11.97
CA ALA A 29 62.52 -8.82 11.27
C ALA A 29 61.56 -9.54 12.23
N ASN A 30 62.08 -10.24 13.24
CA ASN A 30 61.26 -10.91 14.26
C ASN A 30 60.40 -9.91 15.05
N ILE A 31 60.95 -8.77 15.45
CA ILE A 31 60.18 -7.71 16.14
C ILE A 31 59.06 -7.19 15.24
N SER A 32 59.32 -7.01 13.95
CA SER A 32 58.29 -6.59 12.98
C SER A 32 57.19 -7.63 12.80
N LEU A 33 57.56 -8.92 12.77
CA LEU A 33 56.60 -10.03 12.67
C LEU A 33 55.74 -10.15 13.92
N GLU A 34 56.33 -10.03 15.11
CA GLU A 34 55.59 -10.02 16.38
C GLU A 34 54.60 -8.86 16.46
N LYS A 35 55.00 -7.67 15.97
CA LYS A 35 54.10 -6.52 15.88
C LYS A 35 52.92 -6.80 14.95
N SER A 36 53.17 -7.33 13.76
CA SER A 36 52.12 -7.68 12.80
C SER A 36 51.19 -8.77 13.34
N LEU A 37 51.72 -9.76 14.05
CA LEU A 37 50.94 -10.81 14.69
C LEU A 37 50.00 -10.24 15.76
N ASN A 38 50.48 -9.32 16.59
CA ASN A 38 49.66 -8.64 17.60
C ASN A 38 48.55 -7.79 16.97
N GLU A 39 48.85 -7.06 15.89
CA GLU A 39 47.85 -6.31 15.13
C GLU A 39 46.77 -7.23 14.56
N MET A 40 47.15 -8.38 14.01
CA MET A 40 46.21 -9.37 13.49
C MET A 40 45.33 -9.99 14.59
N HIS A 41 45.90 -10.31 15.76
CA HIS A 41 45.12 -10.79 16.90
C HIS A 41 44.10 -9.76 17.39
N GLN A 42 44.48 -8.48 17.43
CA GLN A 42 43.58 -7.40 17.81
C GLN A 42 42.42 -7.27 16.81
N LYS A 43 42.71 -7.30 15.50
CA LYS A 43 41.67 -7.27 14.46
C LYS A 43 40.73 -8.48 14.53
N LEU A 44 41.26 -9.67 14.81
CA LEU A 44 40.45 -10.88 14.97
C LEU A 44 39.49 -10.76 16.16
N LYS A 45 39.98 -10.22 17.28
CA LYS A 45 39.15 -9.98 18.47
C LYS A 45 38.00 -9.01 18.16
N GLU A 46 38.30 -7.89 17.50
CA GLU A 46 37.28 -6.90 17.11
C GLU A 46 36.22 -7.50 16.17
N ARG A 47 36.63 -8.31 15.19
CA ARG A 47 35.70 -9.03 14.30
C ARG A 47 34.82 -10.03 15.05
N THR A 48 35.37 -10.72 16.04
CA THR A 48 34.62 -11.71 16.84
C THR A 48 33.53 -11.03 17.67
N GLU A 49 33.86 -9.91 18.33
CA GLU A 49 32.89 -9.12 19.09
C GLU A 49 31.78 -8.57 18.18
N PHE A 50 32.14 -8.07 17.00
CA PHE A 50 31.15 -7.59 16.03
C PHE A 50 30.21 -8.70 15.55
N ALA A 51 30.75 -9.87 15.19
CA ALA A 51 29.94 -11.00 14.76
C ALA A 51 28.97 -11.43 15.87
N HIS A 52 29.41 -11.39 17.13
CA HIS A 52 28.56 -11.68 18.28
C HIS A 52 27.41 -10.67 18.43
N VAL A 53 27.72 -9.36 18.38
CA VAL A 53 26.72 -8.29 18.50
C VAL A 53 25.72 -8.34 17.34
N SER A 54 26.19 -8.49 16.10
CA SER A 54 25.33 -8.58 14.91
C SER A 54 24.43 -9.81 14.95
N SER A 55 24.95 -10.96 15.37
CA SER A 55 24.17 -12.18 15.54
C SER A 55 23.04 -12.00 16.58
N LYS A 56 23.34 -11.32 17.69
CA LYS A 56 22.34 -10.99 18.71
C LYS A 56 21.21 -10.12 18.14
N TYR A 57 21.54 -9.03 17.44
CA TYR A 57 20.53 -8.15 16.83
C TYR A 57 19.70 -8.87 15.77
N LEU A 58 20.34 -9.68 14.92
CA LEU A 58 19.64 -10.46 13.89
C LEU A 58 18.66 -11.45 14.53
N TRP A 59 19.06 -12.08 15.64
CA TRP A 59 18.20 -13.00 16.38
C TRP A 59 17.02 -12.28 17.05
N GLU A 60 17.25 -11.11 17.66
CA GLU A 60 16.17 -10.28 18.22
C GLU A 60 15.18 -9.87 17.13
N TYR A 61 15.67 -9.46 15.95
CA TYR A 61 14.84 -9.11 14.82
C TYR A 61 14.01 -10.31 14.32
N TYR A 62 14.64 -11.48 14.16
CA TYR A 62 13.95 -12.73 13.80
C TYR A 62 12.87 -13.09 14.83
N SER A 63 13.18 -13.01 16.12
CA SER A 63 12.24 -13.32 17.20
C SER A 63 11.03 -12.38 17.19
N ASN A 64 11.27 -11.08 16.97
CA ASN A 64 10.22 -10.07 16.92
C ASN A 64 9.33 -10.24 15.69
N ILE A 65 9.92 -10.47 14.50
CA ILE A 65 9.15 -10.79 13.28
C ILE A 65 8.32 -12.04 13.47
N ARG A 66 8.89 -13.09 14.04
CA ARG A 66 8.16 -14.34 14.28
C ARG A 66 6.98 -14.14 15.22
N THR A 67 7.17 -13.36 16.29
CA THR A 67 6.10 -13.00 17.23
C THR A 67 5.01 -12.17 16.53
N LEU A 68 5.40 -11.23 15.68
CA LEU A 68 4.50 -10.42 14.88
C LEU A 68 3.68 -11.25 13.88
N MET A 69 4.33 -12.14 13.12
CA MET A 69 3.68 -13.03 12.16
C MET A 69 2.69 -13.97 12.84
N ASN A 70 3.07 -14.55 13.98
CA ASN A 70 2.16 -15.37 14.79
C ASN A 70 0.95 -14.56 15.29
N ALA A 71 1.16 -13.32 15.76
CA ALA A 71 0.07 -12.44 16.21
C ALA A 71 -0.89 -12.04 15.07
N MET A 72 -0.37 -11.96 13.84
CA MET A 72 -1.18 -11.74 12.63
C MET A 72 -1.84 -13.02 12.07
N GLY A 73 -1.58 -14.19 12.67
CA GLY A 73 -2.06 -15.47 12.18
C GLY A 73 -1.37 -15.94 10.89
N LEU A 74 -0.24 -15.34 10.51
CA LEU A 74 0.57 -15.77 9.37
C LEU A 74 1.57 -16.83 9.83
N ALA A 75 1.37 -18.08 9.42
CA ALA A 75 2.30 -19.16 9.75
C ALA A 75 3.60 -19.03 8.92
N LEU A 76 4.74 -18.89 9.59
CA LEU A 76 6.05 -19.09 8.97
C LEU A 76 6.23 -20.59 8.67
N PRO A 77 6.48 -21.00 7.42
CA PRO A 77 6.77 -22.39 7.11
C PRO A 77 8.06 -22.80 7.81
N LEU A 78 7.94 -23.69 8.81
CA LEU A 78 9.06 -24.22 9.56
C LEU A 78 9.60 -25.46 8.83
N ASN A 79 10.49 -25.28 7.85
CA ASN A 79 11.26 -26.43 7.35
C ASN A 79 12.44 -26.70 8.30
N LYS A 80 12.66 -27.97 8.63
CA LYS A 80 13.76 -28.43 9.51
C LYS A 80 15.15 -28.27 8.88
N SER A 81 15.23 -27.86 7.63
CA SER A 81 16.46 -27.47 6.95
C SER A 81 16.38 -25.97 6.68
N MET A 82 17.34 -25.20 7.18
CA MET A 82 17.47 -23.76 6.99
C MET A 82 17.62 -23.40 5.50
N SER A 83 16.51 -23.47 4.75
CA SER A 83 16.43 -23.20 3.32
C SER A 83 15.27 -22.23 3.16
N ILE A 84 15.61 -20.95 2.95
CA ILE A 84 14.65 -19.94 2.53
C ILE A 84 14.14 -20.38 1.16
N THR A 85 12.94 -20.95 1.09
CA THR A 85 12.24 -21.04 -0.18
C THR A 85 11.79 -19.64 -0.55
N THR A 86 12.34 -19.10 -1.64
CA THR A 86 11.69 -18.05 -2.41
C THR A 86 10.25 -18.49 -2.64
N ILE A 87 9.30 -17.66 -2.21
CA ILE A 87 7.90 -17.81 -2.57
C ILE A 87 7.88 -17.73 -4.09
N GLU A 88 7.59 -18.84 -4.77
CA GLU A 88 7.42 -18.83 -6.21
C GLU A 88 6.26 -17.88 -6.52
N GLU A 89 6.55 -16.80 -7.25
CA GLU A 89 5.52 -15.92 -7.78
C GLU A 89 4.55 -16.76 -8.60
N GLU A 90 3.30 -16.89 -8.11
CA GLU A 90 2.23 -17.47 -8.90
C GLU A 90 2.16 -16.72 -10.23
N LYS A 91 2.39 -17.45 -11.33
CA LYS A 91 2.14 -16.95 -12.69
C LYS A 91 0.64 -16.72 -12.85
N GLY A 92 0.16 -15.58 -12.40
CA GLY A 92 -1.26 -15.28 -12.30
C GLY A 92 -1.55 -13.78 -12.29
N ASN A 93 -1.66 -13.21 -13.48
CA ASN A 93 -2.36 -11.98 -13.82
C ASN A 93 -1.69 -10.64 -13.43
N LEU A 94 -1.03 -10.01 -14.41
CA LEU A 94 -0.69 -8.58 -14.39
C LEU A 94 -1.98 -7.75 -14.32
N LYS A 95 -2.46 -7.35 -13.13
CA LYS A 95 -3.18 -6.08 -12.92
C LYS A 95 -3.66 -5.74 -11.50
N SER A 96 -3.38 -6.54 -10.48
CA SER A 96 -3.78 -6.17 -9.12
C SER A 96 -2.57 -6.03 -8.21
N THR A 97 -2.52 -4.88 -7.54
CA THR A 97 -1.67 -4.54 -6.40
C THR A 97 -0.18 -4.38 -6.69
N GLU A 98 0.17 -3.25 -7.32
CA GLU A 98 1.29 -2.46 -6.80
C GLU A 98 1.03 -2.27 -5.30
N SER A 99 1.68 -3.09 -4.47
CA SER A 99 1.63 -2.90 -3.04
C SER A 99 2.32 -1.58 -2.74
N ARG A 100 1.53 -0.54 -2.41
CA ARG A 100 2.01 0.79 -2.00
C ARG A 100 2.67 0.77 -0.61
N LEU A 101 3.35 -0.33 -0.28
CA LEU A 101 4.14 -0.51 0.93
C LEU A 101 5.65 -0.49 0.62
N SER A 102 6.05 -0.35 -0.65
CA SER A 102 7.45 -0.25 -1.07
C SER A 102 8.03 1.17 -1.02
N ASP A 103 7.30 2.14 -0.45
CA ASP A 103 7.80 3.52 -0.24
C ASP A 103 8.49 3.68 1.12
N SER A 104 9.21 2.65 1.60
CA SER A 104 10.20 2.95 2.63
C SER A 104 11.32 3.71 1.93
N TYR A 105 11.38 5.03 2.16
CA TYR A 105 12.33 6.03 1.64
C TYR A 105 13.83 5.66 1.77
N TYR A 106 14.16 4.45 2.22
CA TYR A 106 15.51 3.97 2.52
C TYR A 106 15.87 2.64 1.81
N ALA A 107 14.95 2.00 1.08
CA ALA A 107 15.24 0.72 0.40
C ALA A 107 16.30 0.88 -0.71
N GLU A 108 16.21 1.97 -1.49
CA GLU A 108 17.22 2.30 -2.51
C GLU A 108 18.59 2.63 -1.88
N ASP A 109 18.60 3.27 -0.71
CA ASP A 109 19.82 3.63 0.00
C ASP A 109 20.51 2.41 0.63
N LEU A 110 19.75 1.44 1.14
CA LEU A 110 20.29 0.18 1.63
C LEU A 110 20.90 -0.66 0.51
N GLY A 111 20.23 -0.73 -0.66
CA GLY A 111 20.78 -1.42 -1.83
C GLY A 111 22.13 -0.82 -2.27
N LYS A 112 22.23 0.50 -2.34
CA LYS A 112 23.49 1.22 -2.64
C LYS A 112 24.55 1.00 -1.55
N PHE A 113 24.13 0.91 -0.29
CA PHE A 113 25.03 0.71 0.86
C PHE A 113 25.75 -0.65 0.82
N PHE A 114 25.06 -1.72 0.41
CA PHE A 114 25.60 -3.09 0.32
C PHE A 114 26.19 -3.44 -1.06
N SER A 115 26.01 -2.59 -2.07
CA SER A 115 26.46 -2.88 -3.45
C SER A 115 27.98 -3.06 -3.61
N ASN A 116 28.79 -2.51 -2.70
CA ASN A 116 30.25 -2.57 -2.73
C ASN A 116 30.85 -3.39 -1.57
N ASP A 117 30.05 -4.20 -0.89
CA ASP A 117 30.46 -4.89 0.34
C ASP A 117 31.25 -6.17 0.02
N SER A 118 32.58 -6.06 0.02
CA SER A 118 33.47 -7.22 -0.03
C SER A 118 33.81 -7.65 1.39
N LEU A 119 33.52 -8.90 1.75
CA LEU A 119 33.78 -9.51 3.08
C LEU A 119 35.26 -9.48 3.54
N ILE A 120 36.14 -8.98 2.68
CA ILE A 120 37.59 -8.99 2.84
C ILE A 120 38.08 -7.67 3.45
N GLU A 121 37.35 -6.55 3.28
CA GLU A 121 37.81 -5.22 3.69
C GLU A 121 37.41 -4.83 5.12
N GLU A 122 38.21 -3.99 5.77
CA GLU A 122 37.98 -3.48 7.12
C GLU A 122 36.78 -2.54 7.10
N TRP A 123 35.65 -3.01 7.61
CA TRP A 123 34.40 -2.26 7.63
C TRP A 123 34.59 -0.89 8.32
N PRO A 124 34.29 0.24 7.65
CA PRO A 124 34.49 1.57 8.21
C PRO A 124 33.62 1.84 9.43
N LYS A 125 34.20 2.44 10.48
CA LYS A 125 33.49 2.82 11.73
C LYS A 125 32.21 3.63 11.50
N ASP A 126 32.20 4.43 10.45
CA ASP A 126 31.07 5.30 10.08
C ASP A 126 29.87 4.50 9.55
N LYS A 127 30.12 3.38 8.88
CA LYS A 127 29.06 2.47 8.40
C LYS A 127 28.35 1.78 9.57
N TYR A 128 29.11 1.40 10.61
CA TYR A 128 28.54 0.81 11.83
C TYR A 128 27.65 1.79 12.60
N ALA A 129 28.13 3.02 12.78
CA ALA A 129 27.35 4.07 13.45
C ALA A 129 26.05 4.38 12.70
N THR A 130 26.09 4.37 11.37
CA THR A 130 24.91 4.58 10.52
C THR A 130 23.89 3.45 10.69
N LEU A 131 24.32 2.18 10.64
CA LEU A 131 23.42 1.04 10.82
C LEU A 131 22.79 1.01 12.21
N LEU A 132 23.57 1.29 13.26
CA LEU A 132 23.04 1.37 14.62
C LEU A 132 22.03 2.53 14.78
N THR A 133 22.31 3.69 14.17
CA THR A 133 21.39 4.84 14.15
C THR A 133 20.10 4.53 13.39
N LEU A 134 20.17 3.80 12.28
CA LEU A 134 18.97 3.38 11.55
C LEU A 134 18.15 2.35 12.33
N SER A 135 18.82 1.38 12.97
CA SER A 135 18.14 0.37 13.78
C SER A 135 17.43 0.95 15.00
N THR A 136 17.99 2.01 15.60
CA THR A 136 17.41 2.68 16.77
C THR A 136 16.28 3.64 16.42
N LYS A 137 16.21 4.13 15.18
CA LYS A 137 15.11 4.99 14.69
C LYS A 137 13.78 4.24 14.57
N VAL A 138 13.79 2.91 14.45
CA VAL A 138 12.56 2.12 14.33
C VAL A 138 12.14 1.63 15.72
N ASN A 139 11.11 2.27 16.30
CA ASN A 139 10.47 1.76 17.51
C ASN A 139 9.60 0.55 17.17
N LEU A 140 10.21 -0.62 17.20
CA LEU A 140 9.57 -1.87 16.82
C LEU A 140 8.36 -2.22 17.72
N SER A 141 8.35 -1.77 18.97
CA SER A 141 7.22 -1.98 19.89
C SER A 141 5.98 -1.21 19.43
N GLU A 142 6.16 0.05 19.03
CA GLU A 142 5.07 0.90 18.56
C GLU A 142 4.51 0.40 17.23
N VAL A 143 5.38 -0.03 16.32
CA VAL A 143 4.98 -0.66 15.06
C VAL A 143 4.21 -1.96 15.31
N CYS A 144 4.65 -2.81 16.26
CA CYS A 144 3.94 -4.02 16.63
C CYS A 144 2.54 -3.71 17.19
N ASP A 145 2.41 -2.71 18.05
CA ASP A 145 1.11 -2.31 18.61
C ASP A 145 0.18 -1.73 17.56
N MET A 146 0.70 -0.94 16.62
CA MET A 146 -0.05 -0.42 15.49
C MET A 146 -0.58 -1.57 14.60
N ILE A 147 0.28 -2.53 14.27
CA ILE A 147 -0.10 -3.70 13.46
C ILE A 147 -1.15 -4.54 14.19
N ARG A 148 -1.03 -4.74 15.52
CA ARG A 148 -2.03 -5.47 16.31
C ARG A 148 -3.39 -4.77 16.35
N ARG A 149 -3.43 -3.43 16.38
CA ARG A 149 -4.68 -2.65 16.41
C ARG A 149 -5.37 -2.57 15.05
N THR A 150 -4.59 -2.59 13.97
CA THR A 150 -5.07 -2.38 12.60
C THR A 150 -6.26 -3.30 12.20
N PRO A 151 -6.24 -4.62 12.47
CA PRO A 151 -7.38 -5.48 12.15
C PRO A 151 -8.66 -5.09 12.90
N LYS A 152 -8.52 -4.68 14.18
CA LYS A 152 -9.67 -4.30 15.00
C LYS A 152 -10.26 -2.98 14.54
N ASP A 153 -9.42 -2.03 14.17
CA ASP A 153 -9.86 -0.74 13.63
C ASP A 153 -10.54 -0.91 12.26
N ALA A 154 -10.02 -1.81 11.41
CA ALA A 154 -10.65 -2.18 10.15
C ALA A 154 -12.02 -2.83 10.36
N GLU A 155 -12.15 -3.75 11.33
CA GLU A 155 -13.44 -4.36 11.69
C GLU A 155 -14.45 -3.31 12.18
N ASN A 156 -14.02 -2.40 13.06
CA ASN A 156 -14.86 -1.32 13.58
C ASN A 156 -15.34 -0.39 12.46
N LEU A 157 -14.45 -0.04 11.52
CA LEU A 157 -14.78 0.80 10.38
C LEU A 157 -15.76 0.11 9.42
N ALA A 158 -15.54 -1.18 9.13
CA ALA A 158 -16.43 -1.97 8.29
C ALA A 158 -17.83 -2.06 8.90
N ASN A 159 -17.93 -2.32 10.21
CA ASN A 159 -19.19 -2.37 10.94
C ASN A 159 -19.92 -1.01 10.90
N LYS A 160 -19.19 0.09 11.09
CA LYS A 160 -19.75 1.45 10.97
C LYS A 160 -20.33 1.70 9.58
N PHE A 161 -19.58 1.41 8.52
CA PHE A 161 -20.08 1.59 7.15
C PHE A 161 -21.25 0.67 6.82
N GLN A 162 -21.29 -0.54 7.37
CA GLN A 162 -22.43 -1.44 7.21
C GLN A 162 -23.69 -0.87 7.88
N GLN A 163 -23.57 -0.31 9.09
CA GLN A 163 -24.67 0.35 9.79
C GLN A 163 -25.14 1.60 9.05
N GLU A 164 -24.23 2.46 8.62
CA GLU A 164 -24.54 3.67 7.85
C GLU A 164 -25.24 3.34 6.53
N SER A 165 -24.78 2.31 5.81
CA SER A 165 -25.42 1.83 4.57
C SER A 165 -26.87 1.38 4.81
N LYS A 166 -27.13 0.61 5.89
CA LYS A 166 -28.49 0.20 6.26
C LYS A 166 -29.37 1.40 6.60
N LEU A 167 -28.88 2.34 7.40
CA LEU A 167 -29.60 3.55 7.77
C LEU A 167 -29.92 4.42 6.55
N ASN A 168 -28.96 4.58 5.65
CA ASN A 168 -29.13 5.36 4.43
C ASN A 168 -30.18 4.73 3.50
N ARG A 169 -30.14 3.40 3.33
CA ARG A 169 -31.15 2.65 2.57
C ARG A 169 -32.56 2.86 3.13
N GLU A 170 -32.72 2.83 4.45
CA GLU A 170 -34.03 3.07 5.08
C GLU A 170 -34.50 4.52 4.91
N LYS A 171 -33.60 5.50 5.06
CA LYS A 171 -33.91 6.92 4.79
C LYS A 171 -34.39 7.13 3.36
N TYR A 172 -33.69 6.57 2.36
CA TYR A 172 -34.14 6.63 0.97
C TYR A 172 -35.48 5.95 0.75
N ARG A 173 -35.70 4.77 1.33
CA ARG A 173 -36.97 4.05 1.22
C ARG A 173 -38.14 4.89 1.76
N ARG A 174 -37.95 5.51 2.94
CA ARG A 174 -38.96 6.38 3.56
C ARG A 174 -39.24 7.62 2.72
N ALA A 175 -38.19 8.36 2.34
CA ALA A 175 -38.33 9.56 1.51
C ALA A 175 -38.98 9.24 0.15
N HIS A 176 -38.66 8.07 -0.43
CA HIS A 176 -39.27 7.62 -1.68
C HIS A 176 -40.76 7.28 -1.50
N GLN A 177 -41.14 6.64 -0.39
CA GLN A 177 -42.54 6.36 -0.09
C GLN A 177 -43.34 7.65 0.16
N GLU A 178 -42.81 8.58 0.95
CA GLU A 178 -43.42 9.89 1.18
C GLU A 178 -43.56 10.71 -0.11
N SER A 179 -42.62 10.57 -1.05
CA SER A 179 -42.71 11.23 -2.35
C SER A 179 -43.82 10.66 -3.23
N LYS A 180 -44.16 9.37 -3.10
CA LYS A 180 -45.23 8.73 -3.90
C LYS A 180 -46.64 9.17 -3.50
N GLU A 181 -46.78 9.79 -2.34
CA GLU A 181 -48.05 10.33 -1.83
C GLU A 181 -48.29 11.77 -2.27
N LYS A 182 -47.26 12.44 -2.80
CA LYS A 182 -47.32 13.84 -3.25
C LYS A 182 -47.64 13.92 -4.75
N ILE A 183 -48.26 15.02 -5.15
CA ILE A 183 -48.51 15.33 -6.56
C ILE A 183 -47.17 15.71 -7.22
N ALA A 184 -46.82 15.02 -8.29
CA ALA A 184 -45.67 15.36 -9.12
C ALA A 184 -46.00 16.60 -9.97
N VAL A 185 -45.04 17.49 -10.09
CA VAL A 185 -45.16 18.73 -10.89
C VAL A 185 -44.12 18.80 -12.03
N ARG A 186 -43.24 17.80 -12.12
CA ARG A 186 -42.17 17.65 -13.12
C ARG A 186 -41.74 16.19 -13.23
N ASN A 187 -41.15 15.83 -14.38
CA ASN A 187 -40.55 14.52 -14.63
C ASN A 187 -41.45 13.34 -14.26
N PHE A 188 -42.70 13.36 -14.75
CA PHE A 188 -43.69 12.34 -14.46
C PHE A 188 -43.18 10.93 -14.75
N LYS A 189 -43.48 10.02 -13.83
CA LYS A 189 -43.23 8.58 -13.99
C LYS A 189 -44.50 7.78 -13.73
N LYS A 190 -44.46 6.53 -14.17
CA LYS A 190 -45.47 5.54 -13.80
C LYS A 190 -45.57 5.45 -12.28
N GLY A 191 -46.79 5.60 -11.78
CA GLY A 191 -47.11 5.57 -10.36
C GLY A 191 -47.18 6.93 -9.69
N ASP A 192 -46.82 8.04 -10.35
CA ASP A 192 -46.93 9.36 -9.72
C ASP A 192 -48.39 9.87 -9.72
N PHE A 193 -48.74 10.70 -8.73
CA PHE A 193 -49.97 11.47 -8.79
C PHE A 193 -49.77 12.70 -9.66
N ALA A 194 -50.68 12.94 -10.60
CA ALA A 194 -50.67 14.13 -11.43
C ALA A 194 -52.03 14.84 -11.38
N LEU A 195 -51.98 16.17 -11.35
CA LEU A 195 -53.15 17.03 -11.50
C LEU A 195 -53.41 17.25 -12.98
N PHE A 196 -54.60 16.92 -13.46
CA PHE A 196 -55.03 17.17 -14.83
C PHE A 196 -56.07 18.28 -14.87
N LEU A 197 -55.95 19.16 -15.87
CA LEU A 197 -56.77 20.33 -16.09
C LEU A 197 -57.27 20.36 -17.56
N PRO A 198 -58.49 20.83 -17.83
CA PRO A 198 -58.99 21.00 -19.19
C PRO A 198 -58.25 22.14 -19.90
N THR A 199 -57.88 21.93 -21.16
CA THR A 199 -57.24 22.97 -21.98
C THR A 199 -58.28 23.96 -22.53
N ARG A 200 -57.93 25.25 -22.57
CA ARG A 200 -58.86 26.33 -22.94
C ARG A 200 -59.09 26.50 -24.45
N ASN A 201 -58.14 26.09 -25.30
CA ASN A 201 -58.04 26.56 -26.69
C ASN A 201 -58.06 25.44 -27.76
N SER A 202 -58.72 24.30 -27.52
CA SER A 202 -58.80 23.21 -28.50
C SER A 202 -60.24 22.75 -28.72
N THR A 203 -60.63 22.52 -29.98
CA THR A 203 -61.95 22.00 -30.37
C THR A 203 -62.29 20.69 -29.68
N ALA A 204 -61.26 19.88 -29.37
CA ALA A 204 -61.39 18.60 -28.68
C ALA A 204 -61.31 18.70 -27.14
N LYS A 205 -60.98 19.89 -26.58
CA LYS A 205 -60.79 20.15 -25.14
C LYS A 205 -60.07 19.02 -24.38
N PRO A 206 -58.86 18.59 -24.82
CA PRO A 206 -58.12 17.55 -24.11
C PRO A 206 -57.74 18.04 -22.71
N TRP A 207 -57.55 17.08 -21.82
CA TRP A 207 -57.05 17.32 -20.47
C TRP A 207 -55.54 17.19 -20.47
N ALA A 208 -54.83 18.13 -19.86
CA ALA A 208 -53.38 18.15 -19.76
C ALA A 208 -52.94 18.05 -18.30
N ALA A 209 -51.83 17.34 -18.04
CA ALA A 209 -51.23 17.34 -16.72
C ALA A 209 -50.58 18.70 -16.44
N PHE A 210 -50.76 19.22 -15.23
CA PHE A 210 -50.04 20.39 -14.75
C PHE A 210 -48.55 20.06 -14.63
N ASN A 211 -47.74 20.60 -15.54
CA ASN A 211 -46.30 20.40 -15.57
C ASN A 211 -45.59 21.74 -15.52
N ILE A 212 -44.54 21.83 -14.70
CA ILE A 212 -43.61 22.95 -14.74
C ILE A 212 -42.64 22.68 -15.87
N ASN A 213 -42.63 23.56 -16.87
CA ASN A 213 -41.87 23.47 -18.13
C ASN A 213 -42.47 22.50 -19.17
N CYS A 214 -41.63 22.01 -20.08
CA CYS A 214 -41.94 21.03 -21.10
C CYS A 214 -41.43 19.63 -20.67
N PRO A 215 -41.89 18.53 -21.27
CA PRO A 215 -42.89 18.42 -22.33
C PRO A 215 -44.34 18.53 -21.84
N HIS A 216 -45.29 18.68 -22.76
CA HIS A 216 -46.72 18.67 -22.44
C HIS A 216 -47.26 17.24 -22.38
N TYR A 217 -47.94 16.90 -21.30
CA TYR A 217 -48.55 15.58 -21.10
C TYR A 217 -50.06 15.69 -21.21
N PHE A 218 -50.66 14.88 -22.07
CA PHE A 218 -52.11 14.85 -22.27
C PHE A 218 -52.70 13.55 -21.74
N LEU A 219 -53.88 13.65 -21.12
CA LEU A 219 -54.62 12.50 -20.63
C LEU A 219 -55.21 11.73 -21.80
N ARG A 220 -54.86 10.44 -21.91
CA ARG A 220 -55.56 9.51 -22.79
C ARG A 220 -56.87 9.11 -22.12
N ALA A 221 -57.98 9.70 -22.55
CA ALA A 221 -59.27 9.46 -21.92
C ALA A 221 -59.88 8.13 -22.41
N THR A 222 -59.92 7.14 -21.52
CA THR A 222 -60.75 5.93 -21.67
C THR A 222 -62.22 6.28 -21.39
N ASP A 223 -63.18 5.50 -21.89
CA ASP A 223 -64.62 5.75 -21.71
C ASP A 223 -65.03 5.94 -20.23
N THR A 224 -64.42 5.18 -19.33
CA THR A 224 -64.60 5.33 -17.88
C THR A 224 -64.15 6.70 -17.38
N ILE A 225 -62.97 7.17 -17.80
CA ILE A 225 -62.42 8.47 -17.42
C ILE A 225 -63.24 9.61 -18.04
N ASN A 226 -63.67 9.46 -19.30
CA ASN A 226 -64.52 10.43 -19.99
C ASN A 226 -65.81 10.71 -19.21
N SER A 227 -66.42 9.68 -18.61
CA SER A 227 -67.62 9.88 -17.77
C SER A 227 -67.35 10.66 -16.49
N GLN A 228 -66.17 10.50 -15.89
CA GLN A 228 -65.77 11.15 -14.64
C GLN A 228 -65.39 12.62 -14.83
N ILE A 229 -64.85 12.99 -16.00
CA ILE A 229 -64.33 14.34 -16.26
C ILE A 229 -65.36 15.31 -16.83
N ARG A 230 -66.51 14.84 -17.32
CA ARG A 230 -67.52 15.68 -18.01
C ARG A 230 -67.96 16.93 -17.22
N ASN A 231 -68.10 16.80 -15.91
CA ASN A 231 -68.60 17.85 -15.02
C ASN A 231 -67.55 18.28 -13.98
N ARG A 232 -66.26 18.08 -14.25
CA ARG A 232 -65.17 18.45 -13.33
C ARG A 232 -64.24 19.45 -13.98
N ASP A 233 -63.71 20.37 -13.17
CA ASP A 233 -62.72 21.35 -13.61
C ASP A 233 -61.29 20.85 -13.43
N TRP A 234 -61.09 19.85 -12.57
CA TRP A 234 -59.79 19.25 -12.29
C TRP A 234 -59.95 17.80 -11.82
N ILE A 235 -58.92 16.99 -12.04
CA ILE A 235 -58.83 15.64 -11.49
C ILE A 235 -57.39 15.38 -11.02
N VAL A 236 -57.24 14.64 -9.93
CA VAL A 236 -55.97 14.06 -9.52
C VAL A 236 -56.04 12.56 -9.74
N SER A 237 -55.09 12.00 -10.48
CA SER A 237 -55.04 10.57 -10.76
C SER A 237 -53.61 10.05 -10.77
N ARG A 238 -53.47 8.74 -10.56
CA ARG A 238 -52.18 8.07 -10.62
C ARG A 238 -51.85 7.72 -12.06
N ILE A 239 -50.65 8.08 -12.51
CA ILE A 239 -50.16 7.77 -13.86
C ILE A 239 -49.94 6.26 -13.97
N VAL A 240 -50.64 5.61 -14.88
CA VAL A 240 -50.50 4.16 -15.14
C VAL A 240 -49.43 3.88 -16.20
N ASP A 241 -49.37 4.74 -17.22
CA ASP A 241 -48.49 4.60 -18.36
C ASP A 241 -48.24 5.96 -19.01
N ILE A 242 -47.07 6.12 -19.64
CA ILE A 242 -46.69 7.33 -20.37
C ILE A 242 -46.19 6.90 -21.74
N THR A 243 -46.86 7.36 -22.79
CA THR A 243 -46.48 7.08 -24.18
C THR A 243 -46.07 8.36 -24.87
N GLU A 244 -44.88 8.39 -25.45
CA GLU A 244 -44.43 9.49 -26.29
C GLU A 244 -45.18 9.47 -27.64
N ARG A 245 -45.62 10.64 -28.09
CA ARG A 245 -46.26 10.82 -29.40
C ARG A 245 -45.74 12.10 -30.03
N ILE A 246 -45.37 12.00 -31.30
CA ILE A 246 -44.99 13.13 -32.13
C ILE A 246 -46.22 13.56 -32.93
N VAL A 247 -46.48 14.86 -32.98
CA VAL A 247 -47.56 15.41 -33.82
C VAL A 247 -47.03 15.53 -35.24
N ASP A 248 -47.57 14.73 -36.17
CA ASP A 248 -47.28 14.89 -37.58
C ASP A 248 -48.01 16.12 -38.13
N ILE A 249 -47.28 17.21 -38.34
CA ILE A 249 -47.78 18.42 -38.98
C ILE A 249 -47.70 18.22 -40.51
N LYS A 250 -48.55 17.34 -41.06
CA LYS A 250 -48.72 17.20 -42.52
C LYS A 250 -50.17 17.44 -42.95
N VAL A 251 -50.79 18.55 -42.54
CA VAL A 251 -51.98 19.06 -43.25
C VAL A 251 -52.06 20.58 -43.11
N ARG A 252 -51.60 21.30 -44.14
CA ARG A 252 -52.30 22.42 -44.85
C ARG A 252 -51.31 23.25 -45.66
N LEU A 253 -51.07 22.83 -46.90
CA LEU A 253 -50.83 23.71 -48.04
C LEU A 253 -51.54 23.10 -49.25
N PHE A 254 -52.85 23.30 -49.31
CA PHE A 254 -53.56 23.34 -50.59
C PHE A 254 -54.45 24.59 -50.53
N TYR A 255 -54.11 25.52 -51.42
CA TYR A 255 -54.91 26.69 -51.81
C TYR A 255 -56.24 26.25 -52.41
#